data_AF-A0A925UP80-F1
#
_entry.id   AF-A0A925UP80-F1
#
_cell.length_a   1.000
_cell.length_b   1.000
_cell.length_c   1.000
_cell.angle_alpha   90.00
_cell.angle_beta   90.00
_cell.angle_gamma   90.00
#
_symmetry.space_group_name_H-M   'P 1'
#
loop_
_entity.id
_entity.type
_entity.pdbx_description
1 polymer ?
#
loop_
_entity_poly.entity_id
_entity_poly.type
_entity_poly.pdbx_seq_one_letter_code
_entity_poly.pdbx_strand_id
1 'polypeptide(L)'
;MARNQSVKENFNYNNIEKTNKNFMYKNLERSNCYNSDFSNSNFDYVSFRGAHFKSCTFFKCTFKWSEFIGTNLKGSNFKKTLFENAIFDSVNLEGVNFKDAEFKNTIFMSTDVEKAKNLNIEDPEIRIYEKMPQLDISEELQSTVENVMKNKYVKAARVFDTKEAGLNLLNIMILLENFDQETLIKGLNIIEAQLDRDFYTLSYIIKFLLNCKVKGTL
;
A
#
# COMPACT_ATOMS: atom_id res chain seq x y z
N MET A 1 4.51 -20.66 -7.61
CA MET A 1 3.24 -20.68 -8.38
C MET A 1 3.27 -19.54 -9.36
N ALA A 2 3.28 -19.86 -10.65
CA ALA A 2 3.27 -18.87 -11.73
C ALA A 2 1.93 -18.11 -11.71
N ARG A 3 1.97 -16.80 -11.47
CA ARG A 3 0.85 -15.94 -11.83
C ARG A 3 1.06 -15.57 -13.29
N ASN A 4 0.17 -16.11 -14.11
CA ASN A 4 -0.08 -15.73 -15.49
C ASN A 4 0.02 -14.20 -15.63
N GLN A 5 0.69 -13.72 -16.67
CA GLN A 5 0.57 -12.35 -17.17
C GLN A 5 -0.90 -12.13 -17.53
N SER A 6 -1.75 -11.78 -16.56
CA SER A 6 -3.10 -11.33 -16.86
C SER A 6 -2.95 -9.98 -17.52
N VAL A 7 -3.38 -9.91 -18.78
CA VAL A 7 -3.93 -8.70 -19.41
C VAL A 7 -4.47 -7.79 -18.31
N LYS A 8 -4.10 -6.51 -18.33
CA LYS A 8 -4.55 -5.50 -17.37
C LYS A 8 -6.08 -5.54 -17.32
N GLU A 9 -6.64 -6.40 -16.46
CA GLU A 9 -8.07 -6.58 -16.35
C GLU A 9 -8.58 -5.28 -15.77
N ASN A 10 -9.30 -4.52 -16.59
CA ASN A 10 -9.93 -3.30 -16.16
C ASN A 10 -10.92 -3.66 -15.03
N PHE A 11 -10.51 -3.46 -13.79
CA PHE A 11 -11.33 -3.71 -12.61
C PHE A 11 -12.34 -2.56 -12.48
N ASN A 12 -13.37 -2.63 -13.34
CA ASN A 12 -14.38 -1.61 -13.48
C ASN A 12 -15.75 -2.21 -13.18
N TYR A 13 -16.36 -1.76 -12.08
CA TYR A 13 -17.59 -2.33 -11.56
C TYR A 13 -18.58 -1.23 -11.17
N ASN A 14 -19.86 -1.43 -11.48
CA ASN A 14 -20.88 -0.43 -11.22
C ASN A 14 -22.18 -1.11 -10.81
N ASN A 15 -22.66 -0.85 -9.59
CA ASN A 15 -23.88 -1.46 -9.04
C ASN A 15 -23.85 -3.00 -9.01
N ILE A 16 -22.75 -3.59 -8.57
CA ILE A 16 -22.58 -5.05 -8.55
C ILE A 16 -22.26 -5.57 -7.16
N GLU A 17 -22.60 -6.83 -6.94
CA GLU A 17 -22.21 -7.61 -5.77
C GLU A 17 -21.05 -8.56 -6.11
N LYS A 18 -19.94 -8.43 -5.38
CA LYS A 18 -18.70 -9.22 -5.46
C LYS A 18 -18.24 -9.61 -4.06
N THR A 19 -19.14 -10.20 -3.28
CA THR A 19 -18.87 -10.63 -1.91
C THR A 19 -18.04 -11.92 -1.86
N ASN A 20 -17.33 -12.13 -0.75
CA ASN A 20 -16.55 -13.35 -0.46
C ASN A 20 -15.48 -13.68 -1.51
N LYS A 21 -14.77 -12.66 -2.02
CA LYS A 21 -13.74 -12.82 -3.05
C LYS A 21 -12.34 -12.70 -2.48
N ASN A 22 -11.38 -13.28 -3.20
CA ASN A 22 -9.96 -13.10 -2.93
C ASN A 22 -9.34 -12.22 -4.03
N PHE A 23 -8.85 -11.05 -3.64
CA PHE A 23 -8.18 -10.09 -4.50
C PHE A 23 -6.70 -9.91 -4.14
N MET A 24 -6.12 -10.79 -3.33
CA MET A 24 -4.75 -10.64 -2.83
C MET A 24 -3.73 -10.41 -3.95
N TYR A 25 -2.76 -9.53 -3.68
CA TYR A 25 -1.67 -9.18 -4.59
C TYR A 25 -2.12 -8.66 -5.97
N LYS A 26 -3.37 -8.20 -6.12
CA LYS A 26 -3.81 -7.55 -7.36
C LYS A 26 -3.25 -6.13 -7.47
N ASN A 27 -2.97 -5.72 -8.69
CA ASN A 27 -2.81 -4.32 -9.03
C ASN A 27 -4.18 -3.76 -9.44
N LEU A 28 -4.77 -2.90 -8.59
CA LEU A 28 -6.02 -2.20 -8.88
C LEU A 28 -5.76 -0.72 -9.24
N GLU A 29 -4.55 -0.40 -9.70
CA GLU A 29 -4.22 0.95 -10.17
C GLU A 29 -5.26 1.46 -11.17
N ARG A 30 -5.79 2.67 -10.91
CA ARG A 30 -6.77 3.39 -11.76
C ARG A 30 -8.07 2.63 -12.05
N SER A 31 -8.39 1.64 -11.22
CA SER A 31 -9.67 0.91 -11.27
C SER A 31 -10.85 1.83 -10.97
N ASN A 32 -12.03 1.57 -11.54
CA ASN A 32 -13.23 2.39 -11.35
C ASN A 32 -14.40 1.55 -10.86
N CYS A 33 -14.68 1.63 -9.56
CA CYS A 33 -15.82 1.01 -8.92
C CYS A 33 -16.78 2.06 -8.36
N TYR A 34 -18.07 1.89 -8.64
CA TYR A 34 -19.13 2.73 -8.10
C TYR A 34 -20.24 1.86 -7.51
N ASN A 35 -20.73 2.22 -6.32
CA ASN A 35 -21.90 1.61 -5.68
C ASN A 35 -21.85 0.06 -5.70
N SER A 36 -20.68 -0.51 -5.46
CA SER A 36 -20.45 -1.96 -5.56
C SER A 36 -20.16 -2.55 -4.17
N ASP A 37 -20.60 -3.78 -3.94
CA ASP A 37 -20.41 -4.49 -2.68
C ASP A 37 -19.29 -5.53 -2.80
N PHE A 38 -18.26 -5.38 -1.99
CA PHE A 38 -17.11 -6.29 -1.88
C PHE A 38 -17.05 -6.99 -0.52
N SER A 39 -18.14 -7.02 0.25
CA SER A 39 -18.16 -7.53 1.63
C SER A 39 -17.53 -8.91 1.79
N ASN A 40 -16.85 -9.12 2.93
CA ASN A 40 -16.15 -10.35 3.29
C ASN A 40 -15.05 -10.75 2.31
N SER A 41 -14.46 -9.81 1.57
CA SER A 41 -13.39 -10.09 0.63
C SER A 41 -12.01 -9.80 1.22
N ASN A 42 -11.01 -10.54 0.74
CA ASN A 42 -9.62 -10.32 1.09
C ASN A 42 -8.94 -9.41 0.05
N PHE A 43 -8.41 -8.28 0.50
CA PHE A 43 -7.64 -7.32 -0.29
C PHE A 43 -6.22 -7.12 0.23
N ASP A 44 -5.64 -8.13 0.87
CA ASP A 44 -4.28 -8.06 1.39
C ASP A 44 -3.26 -7.92 0.25
N TYR A 45 -2.24 -7.10 0.47
CA TYR A 45 -1.13 -6.83 -0.45
C TYR A 45 -1.57 -6.20 -1.77
N VAL A 46 -2.70 -5.48 -1.77
CA VAL A 46 -3.27 -4.86 -2.98
C VAL A 46 -2.83 -3.40 -3.10
N SER A 47 -2.53 -2.98 -4.32
CA SER A 47 -2.30 -1.57 -4.66
C SER A 47 -3.57 -0.95 -5.25
N PHE A 48 -4.02 0.17 -4.68
CA PHE A 48 -5.18 0.97 -5.11
C PHE A 48 -4.77 2.31 -5.72
N ARG A 49 -3.53 2.42 -6.23
CA ARG A 49 -2.96 3.68 -6.71
C ARG A 49 -3.88 4.37 -7.74
N GLY A 50 -4.34 5.58 -7.44
CA GLY A 50 -5.21 6.37 -8.31
C GLY A 50 -6.57 5.72 -8.60
N ALA A 51 -7.00 4.73 -7.81
CA ALA A 51 -8.27 4.06 -8.04
C ALA A 51 -9.47 4.89 -7.54
N HIS A 52 -10.63 4.64 -8.11
CA HIS A 52 -11.89 5.26 -7.71
C HIS A 52 -12.85 4.18 -7.21
N PHE A 53 -13.08 4.11 -5.91
CA PHE A 53 -14.03 3.20 -5.28
C PHE A 53 -15.04 4.03 -4.49
N LYS A 54 -15.97 4.67 -5.21
CA LYS A 54 -16.95 5.59 -4.62
C LYS A 54 -18.23 4.83 -4.21
N SER A 55 -18.77 5.17 -3.05
CA SER A 55 -20.00 4.56 -2.50
C SER A 55 -19.96 3.02 -2.45
N CYS A 56 -18.77 2.42 -2.33
CA CYS A 56 -18.60 0.96 -2.29
C CYS A 56 -18.71 0.44 -0.85
N THR A 57 -19.10 -0.83 -0.69
CA THR A 57 -19.13 -1.50 0.61
C THR A 57 -17.98 -2.49 0.74
N PHE A 58 -17.23 -2.40 1.83
CA PHE A 58 -16.10 -3.26 2.18
C PHE A 58 -16.30 -3.90 3.56
N PHE A 59 -17.55 -4.21 3.91
CA PHE A 59 -17.90 -4.73 5.22
C PHE A 59 -17.16 -6.04 5.50
N LYS A 60 -16.47 -6.12 6.65
CA LYS A 60 -15.67 -7.30 7.05
C LYS A 60 -14.59 -7.72 6.04
N CYS A 61 -14.03 -6.79 5.29
CA CYS A 61 -12.86 -7.06 4.44
C CYS A 61 -11.55 -7.02 5.25
N THR A 62 -10.46 -7.50 4.63
CA THR A 62 -9.08 -7.38 5.15
C THR A 62 -8.19 -6.63 4.17
N PHE A 63 -7.29 -5.79 4.69
CA PHE A 63 -6.36 -4.96 3.93
C PHE A 63 -4.97 -4.98 4.56
N LYS A 64 -4.40 -6.17 4.73
CA LYS A 64 -3.04 -6.29 5.24
C LYS A 64 -2.04 -5.83 4.19
N TRP A 65 -1.13 -4.90 4.52
CA TRP A 65 -0.06 -4.42 3.63
C TRP A 65 -0.57 -3.81 2.31
N SER A 66 -1.77 -3.22 2.34
CA SER A 66 -2.41 -2.62 1.17
C SER A 66 -2.15 -1.12 1.10
N GLU A 67 -2.03 -0.60 -0.11
CA GLU A 67 -1.65 0.79 -0.37
C GLU A 67 -2.74 1.54 -1.14
N PHE A 68 -3.30 2.57 -0.51
CA PHE A 68 -4.26 3.50 -1.08
C PHE A 68 -3.56 4.83 -1.37
N ILE A 69 -3.05 5.00 -2.59
CA ILE A 69 -2.26 6.18 -2.96
C ILE A 69 -3.04 7.02 -3.99
N GLY A 70 -3.53 8.20 -3.61
CA GLY A 70 -4.38 9.03 -4.46
C GLY A 70 -5.74 8.40 -4.75
N THR A 71 -6.22 7.51 -3.88
CA THR A 71 -7.48 6.77 -4.08
C THR A 71 -8.67 7.66 -3.72
N ASN A 72 -9.75 7.56 -4.49
CA ASN A 72 -11.03 8.17 -4.12
C ASN A 72 -11.96 7.14 -3.50
N LEU A 73 -12.16 7.23 -2.19
CA LEU A 73 -13.04 6.34 -1.41
C LEU A 73 -14.37 7.02 -1.03
N LYS A 74 -14.67 8.20 -1.56
CA LYS A 74 -15.82 9.02 -1.16
C LYS A 74 -17.11 8.20 -0.99
N GLY A 75 -17.74 8.33 0.17
CA GLY A 75 -18.99 7.68 0.53
C GLY A 75 -18.92 6.17 0.76
N SER A 76 -17.74 5.56 0.72
CA SER A 76 -17.58 4.11 0.93
C SER A 76 -17.70 3.69 2.39
N ASN A 77 -18.02 2.43 2.62
CA ASN A 77 -18.31 1.88 3.93
C ASN A 77 -17.35 0.73 4.28
N PHE A 78 -16.51 0.94 5.29
CA PHE A 78 -15.50 0.00 5.80
C PHE A 78 -15.86 -0.51 7.21
N LYS A 79 -17.16 -0.69 7.49
CA LYS A 79 -17.60 -1.24 8.76
C LYS A 79 -16.99 -2.62 9.03
N LYS A 80 -16.45 -2.82 10.23
CA LYS A 80 -15.85 -4.11 10.66
C LYS A 80 -14.70 -4.59 9.78
N THR A 81 -14.07 -3.70 9.02
CA THR A 81 -12.91 -4.00 8.19
C THR A 81 -11.65 -4.02 9.04
N LEU A 82 -10.71 -4.91 8.73
CA LEU A 82 -9.38 -4.93 9.34
C LEU A 82 -8.33 -4.32 8.40
N PHE A 83 -7.61 -3.32 8.90
CA PHE A 83 -6.42 -2.74 8.28
C PHE A 83 -5.19 -3.12 9.11
N GLU A 84 -4.16 -3.67 8.47
CA GLU A 84 -2.91 -4.03 9.14
C GLU A 84 -1.73 -3.61 8.25
N ASN A 85 -0.84 -2.74 8.72
CA ASN A 85 0.25 -2.18 7.91
C ASN A 85 -0.24 -1.52 6.61
N ALA A 86 -1.44 -0.93 6.63
CA ALA A 86 -2.04 -0.28 5.46
C ALA A 86 -1.59 1.18 5.37
N ILE A 87 -1.48 1.70 4.15
CA ILE A 87 -1.08 3.08 3.87
C ILE A 87 -2.20 3.80 3.11
N PHE A 88 -2.64 4.94 3.62
CA PHE A 88 -3.55 5.87 2.97
C PHE A 88 -2.79 7.18 2.68
N ASP A 89 -2.32 7.35 1.45
CA ASP A 89 -1.63 8.57 1.00
C ASP A 89 -2.54 9.36 0.04
N SER A 90 -2.82 10.62 0.36
CA SER A 90 -3.60 11.52 -0.50
C SER A 90 -4.98 10.96 -0.85
N VAL A 91 -5.67 10.34 0.12
CA VAL A 91 -6.94 9.64 -0.12
C VAL A 91 -8.12 10.58 0.13
N ASN A 92 -9.13 10.52 -0.75
CA ASN A 92 -10.41 11.18 -0.48
C ASN A 92 -11.28 10.30 0.43
N LEU A 93 -11.38 10.69 1.71
CA LEU A 93 -12.19 10.03 2.73
C LEU A 93 -13.56 10.68 2.97
N GLU A 94 -14.01 11.60 2.11
CA GLU A 94 -15.29 12.32 2.30
C GLU A 94 -16.47 11.36 2.49
N GLY A 95 -17.07 11.40 3.68
CA GLY A 95 -18.23 10.58 4.02
C GLY A 95 -17.93 9.09 4.17
N VAL A 96 -16.67 8.68 4.18
CA VAL A 96 -16.26 7.30 4.45
C VAL A 96 -16.67 6.90 5.87
N ASN A 97 -17.11 5.67 6.07
CA ASN A 97 -17.52 5.16 7.38
C ASN A 97 -16.63 4.00 7.85
N PHE A 98 -15.91 4.22 8.96
CA PHE A 98 -15.03 3.23 9.59
C PHE A 98 -15.62 2.62 10.88
N LYS A 99 -16.94 2.66 11.07
CA LYS A 99 -17.56 2.15 12.30
C LYS A 99 -17.15 0.68 12.58
N ASP A 100 -16.63 0.43 13.76
CA ASP A 100 -16.12 -0.89 14.20
C ASP A 100 -14.96 -1.43 13.34
N ALA A 101 -14.29 -0.60 12.53
CA ALA A 101 -13.07 -0.99 11.85
C ALA A 101 -11.92 -1.10 12.84
N GLU A 102 -10.99 -2.02 12.57
CA GLU A 102 -9.78 -2.22 13.36
C GLU A 102 -8.57 -1.75 12.55
N PHE A 103 -7.70 -0.98 13.18
CA PHE A 103 -6.45 -0.49 12.60
C PHE A 103 -5.28 -1.06 13.39
N LYS A 104 -4.27 -1.56 12.69
CA LYS A 104 -3.01 -2.05 13.25
C LYS A 104 -1.88 -1.49 12.41
N ASN A 105 -0.99 -0.70 13.01
CA ASN A 105 0.09 0.00 12.32
C ASN A 105 -0.36 0.64 10.97
N THR A 106 -1.45 1.42 10.98
CA THR A 106 -2.00 2.06 9.77
C THR A 106 -1.51 3.50 9.67
N ILE A 107 -1.16 3.92 8.46
CA ILE A 107 -0.62 5.26 8.21
C ILE A 107 -1.57 6.06 7.32
N PHE A 108 -1.93 7.26 7.74
CA PHE A 108 -2.55 8.28 6.90
C PHE A 108 -1.52 9.37 6.58
N MET A 109 -1.24 9.60 5.31
CA MET A 109 -0.33 10.65 4.84
C MET A 109 -1.07 11.58 3.89
N SER A 110 -0.93 12.88 4.08
CA SER A 110 -1.57 13.92 3.24
C SER A 110 -3.08 13.66 3.04
N THR A 111 -3.75 13.12 4.06
CA THR A 111 -5.13 12.64 3.98
C THR A 111 -5.96 13.32 5.07
N ASP A 112 -7.02 14.01 4.64
CA ASP A 112 -7.95 14.70 5.54
C ASP A 112 -8.85 13.68 6.27
N VAL A 113 -8.39 13.25 7.45
CA VAL A 113 -9.04 12.23 8.28
C VAL A 113 -10.35 12.71 8.91
N GLU A 114 -10.51 14.03 9.13
CA GLU A 114 -11.71 14.65 9.72
C GLU A 114 -12.95 14.49 8.83
N LYS A 115 -12.75 14.27 7.52
CA LYS A 115 -13.83 13.99 6.57
C LYS A 115 -14.40 12.57 6.67
N ALA A 116 -13.71 11.67 7.38
CA ALA A 116 -14.19 10.33 7.66
C ALA A 116 -15.09 10.29 8.90
N LYS A 117 -15.95 9.28 8.97
CA LYS A 117 -16.84 9.03 10.12
C LYS A 117 -16.32 7.84 10.89
N ASN A 118 -16.36 7.94 12.22
CA ASN A 118 -16.01 6.85 13.14
C ASN A 118 -14.54 6.39 13.03
N LEU A 119 -13.63 7.32 12.75
CA LEU A 119 -12.20 7.10 12.85
C LEU A 119 -11.72 7.66 14.20
N ASN A 120 -11.10 6.82 15.04
CA ASN A 120 -10.48 7.27 16.27
C ASN A 120 -9.04 7.72 15.95
N ILE A 121 -8.82 9.03 15.77
CA ILE A 121 -7.50 9.57 15.42
C ILE A 121 -6.48 9.45 16.57
N GLU A 122 -6.95 9.20 17.80
CA GLU A 122 -6.10 8.99 18.98
C GLU A 122 -5.71 7.52 19.18
N ASP A 123 -6.07 6.63 18.24
CA ASP A 123 -5.65 5.23 18.28
C ASP A 123 -4.13 5.13 18.10
N PRO A 124 -3.37 4.55 19.05
CA PRO A 124 -1.92 4.44 18.95
C PRO A 124 -1.44 3.58 17.78
N GLU A 125 -2.31 2.75 17.21
CA GLU A 125 -2.03 1.96 16.01
C GLU A 125 -2.18 2.79 14.71
N ILE A 126 -2.55 4.06 14.81
CA ILE A 126 -2.70 4.99 13.69
C ILE A 126 -1.62 6.08 13.76
N ARG A 127 -0.91 6.27 12.63
CA ARG A 127 0.03 7.38 12.45
C ARG A 127 -0.49 8.31 11.37
N ILE A 128 -0.52 9.61 11.67
CA ILE A 128 -1.03 10.65 10.76
C ILE A 128 0.10 11.62 10.44
N TYR A 129 0.35 11.83 9.14
CA TYR A 129 1.37 12.74 8.63
C TYR A 129 0.72 13.72 7.64
N GLU A 130 0.66 15.00 8.01
CA GLU A 130 0.14 16.06 7.11
C GLU A 130 1.04 16.29 5.87
N LYS A 131 2.31 15.92 5.98
CA LYS A 131 3.32 16.01 4.91
C LYS A 131 4.29 14.83 5.01
N MET A 132 5.07 14.60 3.96
CA MET A 132 6.12 13.57 3.95
C MET A 132 6.98 13.69 5.23
N PRO A 133 7.15 12.61 6.01
CA PRO A 133 7.99 12.64 7.20
C PRO A 133 9.44 12.97 6.84
N GLN A 134 10.10 13.70 7.72
CA GLN A 134 11.53 13.92 7.61
C GLN A 134 12.26 12.67 8.11
N LEU A 135 13.24 12.23 7.34
CA LEU A 135 14.08 11.09 7.67
C LEU A 135 15.50 11.43 7.22
N ASP A 136 16.43 11.42 8.17
CA ASP A 136 17.85 11.52 7.86
C ASP A 136 18.36 10.13 7.44
N ILE A 137 18.96 10.05 6.27
CA ILE A 137 19.51 8.82 5.71
C ILE A 137 20.94 9.08 5.23
N SER A 138 21.79 8.06 5.37
CA SER A 138 23.16 8.15 4.85
C SER A 138 23.17 8.34 3.32
N GLU A 139 24.22 8.99 2.82
CA GLU A 139 24.46 9.12 1.37
C GLU A 139 24.53 7.74 0.68
N GLU A 140 25.04 6.73 1.37
CA GLU A 140 25.08 5.35 0.89
C GLU A 140 23.67 4.75 0.74
N LEU A 141 22.80 4.89 1.75
CA LEU A 141 21.43 4.40 1.63
C LEU A 141 20.67 5.17 0.54
N GLN A 142 20.84 6.49 0.47
CA GLN A 142 20.20 7.31 -0.55
C GLN A 142 20.61 6.85 -1.96
N SER A 143 21.90 6.76 -2.25
CA SER A 143 22.41 6.30 -3.54
C SER A 143 22.00 4.86 -3.87
N THR A 144 21.89 4.00 -2.86
CA THR A 144 21.38 2.62 -3.02
C THR A 144 19.91 2.61 -3.45
N VAL A 145 19.07 3.45 -2.82
CA VAL A 145 17.65 3.60 -3.22
C VAL A 145 17.52 4.18 -4.63
N GLU A 146 18.37 5.15 -4.98
CA GLU A 146 18.41 5.70 -6.35
C GLU A 146 18.83 4.65 -7.39
N ASN A 147 19.78 3.78 -7.03
CA ASN A 147 20.24 2.69 -7.89
C ASN A 147 19.18 1.61 -8.08
N VAL A 148 18.52 1.14 -6.99
CA VAL A 148 17.50 0.09 -7.11
C VAL A 148 16.31 0.55 -7.96
N MET A 149 16.00 1.85 -7.98
CA MET A 149 14.98 2.42 -8.86
C MET A 149 15.34 2.39 -10.35
N LYS A 150 16.58 2.08 -10.73
CA LYS A 150 16.96 1.82 -12.14
C LYS A 150 16.41 0.48 -12.63
N ASN A 151 16.15 -0.47 -11.73
CA ASN A 151 15.48 -1.73 -12.08
C ASN A 151 14.05 -1.43 -12.56
N LYS A 152 13.70 -1.90 -13.77
CA LYS A 152 12.44 -1.56 -14.46
C LYS A 152 11.19 -1.96 -13.66
N TYR A 153 11.24 -3.05 -12.90
CA TYR A 153 10.10 -3.54 -12.12
C TYR A 153 9.90 -2.71 -10.85
N VAL A 154 11.00 -2.34 -10.18
CA VAL A 154 10.97 -1.44 -9.01
C VAL A 154 10.47 -0.06 -9.42
N LYS A 155 10.96 0.46 -10.54
CA LYS A 155 10.48 1.72 -11.14
C LYS A 155 9.00 1.65 -11.49
N ALA A 156 8.52 0.53 -12.01
CA ALA A 156 7.10 0.34 -12.35
C ALA A 156 6.20 0.23 -11.11
N ALA A 157 6.71 -0.35 -10.01
CA ALA A 157 5.96 -0.50 -8.76
C ALA A 157 5.73 0.84 -8.03
N ARG A 158 6.59 1.83 -8.29
CA ARG A 158 6.48 3.20 -7.73
C ARG A 158 6.50 3.25 -6.19
N VAL A 159 7.27 2.36 -5.57
CA VAL A 159 7.37 2.22 -4.10
C VAL A 159 8.44 3.10 -3.47
N PHE A 160 9.41 3.63 -4.24
CA PHE A 160 10.51 4.46 -3.72
C PHE A 160 10.45 5.92 -4.18
N ASP A 161 9.54 6.26 -5.09
CA ASP A 161 9.39 7.62 -5.61
C ASP A 161 8.03 8.23 -5.28
N THR A 162 8.03 9.55 -5.14
CA THR A 162 6.84 10.38 -4.97
C THR A 162 6.32 10.87 -6.32
N LYS A 163 5.12 11.46 -6.35
CA LYS A 163 4.59 12.11 -7.55
C LYS A 163 5.43 13.31 -8.00
N GLU A 164 6.14 13.96 -7.07
CA GLU A 164 6.98 15.14 -7.30
C GLU A 164 8.44 14.79 -7.64
N ALA A 165 8.70 13.53 -8.02
CA ALA A 165 10.02 13.03 -8.40
C ALA A 165 11.10 13.04 -7.30
N GLY A 166 10.71 13.20 -6.02
CA GLY A 166 11.57 12.96 -4.85
C GLY A 166 11.44 11.54 -4.29
N LEU A 167 12.33 11.17 -3.36
CA LEU A 167 12.26 9.87 -2.66
C LEU A 167 11.03 9.77 -1.75
N ASN A 168 10.42 8.59 -1.73
CA ASN A 168 9.35 8.27 -0.79
C ASN A 168 9.98 7.90 0.57
N LEU A 169 10.28 8.92 1.37
CA LEU A 169 10.90 8.76 2.70
C LEU A 169 10.02 7.98 3.68
N LEU A 170 8.69 8.03 3.52
CA LEU A 170 7.77 7.21 4.33
C LEU A 170 8.05 5.72 4.12
N ASN A 171 8.20 5.28 2.86
CA ASN A 171 8.49 3.88 2.58
C ASN A 171 9.90 3.46 3.04
N ILE A 172 10.88 4.37 2.96
CA ILE A 172 12.22 4.11 3.50
C ILE A 172 12.18 4.00 5.04
N MET A 173 11.43 4.86 5.72
CA MET A 173 11.22 4.81 7.16
C MET A 173 10.60 3.47 7.58
N ILE A 174 9.55 3.01 6.89
CA ILE A 174 8.92 1.70 7.14
C ILE A 174 9.92 0.56 6.94
N LEU A 175 10.80 0.64 5.94
CA LEU A 175 11.84 -0.36 5.76
C LEU A 175 12.85 -0.35 6.92
N LEU A 176 13.25 0.83 7.39
CA LEU A 176 14.17 0.97 8.53
C LEU A 176 13.54 0.55 9.88
N GLU A 177 12.21 0.60 10.00
CA GLU A 177 11.49 -0.01 11.14
C GLU A 177 11.60 -1.54 11.17
N ASN A 178 11.87 -2.17 10.02
CA ASN A 178 11.95 -3.63 9.87
C ASN A 178 13.39 -4.15 9.72
N PHE A 179 14.32 -3.30 9.31
CA PHE A 179 15.70 -3.68 8.98
C PHE A 179 16.67 -2.58 9.42
N ASP A 180 17.79 -2.97 10.03
CA ASP A 180 18.92 -2.07 10.18
C ASP A 180 19.44 -1.61 8.80
N GLN A 181 20.11 -0.46 8.79
CA GLN A 181 20.55 0.21 7.56
C GLN A 181 21.49 -0.68 6.72
N GLU A 182 22.42 -1.39 7.36
CA GLU A 182 23.38 -2.26 6.66
C GLU A 182 22.66 -3.40 5.92
N THR A 183 21.72 -4.07 6.60
CA THR A 183 20.88 -5.09 5.97
C THR A 183 20.07 -4.51 4.82
N LEU A 184 19.45 -3.34 5.02
CA LEU A 184 18.62 -2.72 3.99
C LEU A 184 19.43 -2.43 2.73
N ILE A 185 20.63 -1.83 2.87
CA ILE A 185 21.53 -1.53 1.75
C ILE A 185 21.90 -2.81 0.99
N LYS A 186 22.40 -3.85 1.69
CA LYS A 186 22.74 -5.13 1.07
C LYS A 186 21.55 -5.73 0.32
N GLY A 187 20.37 -5.66 0.94
CA GLY A 187 19.14 -6.21 0.40
C GLY A 187 18.65 -5.50 -0.87
N LEU A 188 18.71 -4.17 -0.89
CA LEU A 188 18.36 -3.39 -2.07
C LEU A 188 19.33 -3.63 -3.23
N ASN A 189 20.62 -3.85 -2.96
CA ASN A 189 21.59 -4.26 -3.98
C ASN A 189 21.26 -5.64 -4.58
N ILE A 190 20.81 -6.60 -3.76
CA ILE A 190 20.34 -7.89 -4.26
C ILE A 190 19.09 -7.72 -5.14
N ILE A 191 18.15 -6.88 -4.71
CA ILE A 191 16.93 -6.58 -5.47
C ILE A 191 17.26 -5.96 -6.83
N GLU A 192 18.18 -5.00 -6.87
CA GLU A 192 18.61 -4.35 -8.10
C GLU A 192 19.08 -5.40 -9.13
N ALA A 193 19.92 -6.34 -8.69
CA ALA A 193 20.52 -7.37 -9.54
C ALA A 193 19.58 -8.53 -9.90
N GLN A 194 18.65 -8.90 -9.01
CA GLN A 194 17.91 -10.17 -9.12
C GLN A 194 16.40 -10.02 -9.35
N LEU A 195 15.80 -8.86 -9.05
CA LEU A 195 14.35 -8.71 -9.16
C LEU A 195 13.92 -8.65 -10.63
N ASP A 196 13.12 -9.64 -11.02
CA ASP A 196 12.79 -9.95 -12.41
C ASP A 196 11.30 -9.99 -12.71
N ARG A 197 10.46 -9.51 -11.78
CA ARG A 197 8.99 -9.64 -11.88
C ARG A 197 8.25 -8.44 -11.31
N ASP A 198 7.02 -8.28 -11.78
CA ASP A 198 6.12 -7.23 -11.29
C ASP A 198 5.73 -7.47 -9.83
N PHE A 199 5.63 -6.36 -9.10
CA PHE A 199 5.06 -6.24 -7.77
C PHE A 199 4.49 -4.83 -7.62
N TYR A 200 3.67 -4.59 -6.59
CA TYR A 200 2.82 -3.39 -6.55
C TYR A 200 2.78 -2.66 -5.21
N THR A 201 3.33 -3.24 -4.15
CA THR A 201 3.36 -2.64 -2.81
C THR A 201 4.73 -2.87 -2.15
N LEU A 202 5.08 -2.04 -1.18
CA LEU A 202 6.30 -2.11 -0.37
C LEU A 202 6.47 -3.46 0.32
N SER A 203 5.35 -4.11 0.65
CA SER A 203 5.34 -5.43 1.30
C SER A 203 6.08 -6.51 0.53
N TYR A 204 6.17 -6.39 -0.80
CA TYR A 204 6.97 -7.30 -1.61
C TYR A 204 8.47 -7.16 -1.28
N ILE A 205 8.95 -5.91 -1.15
CA ILE A 205 10.34 -5.61 -0.76
C ILE A 205 10.61 -6.19 0.62
N ILE A 206 9.76 -5.89 1.61
CA ILE A 206 9.91 -6.42 2.98
C ILE A 206 9.95 -7.95 2.97
N LYS A 207 9.03 -8.61 2.26
CA LYS A 207 8.99 -10.07 2.17
C LYS A 207 10.21 -10.64 1.45
N PHE A 208 10.70 -9.96 0.42
CA PHE A 208 11.93 -10.36 -0.28
C PHE A 208 13.12 -10.35 0.67
N LEU A 209 13.30 -9.24 1.40
CA LEU A 209 14.39 -9.07 2.36
C LEU A 209 14.33 -10.08 3.51
N LEU A 210 13.13 -10.32 4.07
CA LEU A 210 12.94 -11.37 5.08
C LEU A 210 13.31 -12.76 4.56
N ASN A 211 12.92 -13.10 3.32
CA ASN A 211 13.29 -14.38 2.72
C ASN A 211 14.80 -14.53 2.49
N CYS A 212 15.48 -13.44 2.14
CA CYS A 212 16.94 -13.42 2.00
C CYS A 212 17.65 -13.64 3.34
N LYS A 213 17.18 -13.01 4.43
CA LYS A 213 17.67 -13.28 5.80
C LYS A 213 17.52 -14.75 6.18
N VAL A 214 16.32 -15.32 5.95
CA VAL A 214 16.04 -16.74 6.26
C VAL A 214 16.95 -17.70 5.49
N LYS A 215 17.38 -17.33 4.28
CA LYS A 215 18.26 -18.14 3.44
C LYS A 215 19.76 -17.90 3.69
N GLY A 216 20.13 -16.98 4.58
CA GLY A 216 21.53 -16.61 4.85
C GLY A 216 22.20 -15.87 3.69
N THR A 217 21.42 -15.22 2.81
CA THR A 217 21.94 -14.37 1.72
C THR A 217 21.95 -12.88 2.10
N LEU A 218 21.42 -12.54 3.28
CA LEU A 218 21.51 -11.26 3.99
C LEU A 218 21.88 -11.54 5.44
#